data_AF-A0A814AS44-F1
#
_entry.id   AF-A0A814AS44-F1
#
_cell.length_a   1.000
_cell.length_b   1.000
_cell.length_c   1.000
_cell.angle_alpha   90.00
_cell.angle_beta   90.00
_cell.angle_gamma   90.00
#
_symmetry.space_group_name_H-M   'P 1'
#
loop_
_entity.id
_entity.type
_entity.pdbx_description
1 polymer ?
#
loop_
_entity_poly.entity_id
_entity_poly.type
_entity_poly.pdbx_seq_one_letter_code
_entity_poly.pdbx_strand_id
1 'polypeptide(L)'
;MNSNSDINGSLSALRKSSISQQKDQNSNLVFEIHSQSYQMNLAFKQEIVRKKRENVIKKLEEKFPKEFALIYCGLMFFLGVCLIILQSFNSGEFYNQLRLEELIQTYDPDPQQDLNSDFEHFVLIMHKLYLCADYHSWIVGNPGDFKLADESVLDGGILLAGGSIDQDEAYRWFLTRARGGDVIVIREGKDQSYDQNPNNDAYNKYFYSDLGVPVDSVETIFLNSKTVANSQEVAKKIREAEAIFFTGGDQSYYYKYIDNTLFQDALDYAIEVKKVVVGGTSAGCAIQGEFGYTAEVGSVVTSEALADPYDSRLTFSRNLLRHPILKNTITDTHYNERGRQGRHIAFMARVLKDSLSLNSIVRGIGVDEQTVVCIESSGLARVFGNRDAYFLQQNSQQGTPETCQSRKKLDWYRSREAIRVYKITGTQTGDRHFDLNTWNRGYGGKWYFMYIDQGRYFNYLA
;
A
#
# COMPACT_ATOMS: atom_id res chain seq x y z
N MET A 1 -44.95 1.74 12.10
CA MET A 1 -44.56 2.35 13.39
C MET A 1 -44.57 1.19 14.38
N ASN A 2 -43.50 0.64 14.98
CA ASN A 2 -42.19 1.12 15.42
C ASN A 2 -41.12 0.03 15.14
N SER A 3 -40.20 0.25 14.20
CA SER A 3 -38.99 -0.60 14.05
C SER A 3 -37.69 0.20 14.14
N ASN A 4 -37.76 1.53 13.96
CA ASN A 4 -36.59 2.41 14.05
C ASN A 4 -36.25 2.82 15.49
N SER A 5 -37.19 2.73 16.45
CA SER A 5 -36.94 3.05 17.86
C SER A 5 -36.11 1.98 18.57
N ASP A 6 -36.35 0.70 18.29
CA ASP A 6 -35.66 -0.43 18.94
C ASP A 6 -34.21 -0.59 18.44
N ILE A 7 -33.94 -0.20 17.19
CA ILE A 7 -32.61 -0.20 16.60
C ILE A 7 -31.73 0.88 17.25
N ASN A 8 -32.29 2.08 17.48
CA ASN A 8 -31.58 3.18 18.14
C ASN A 8 -31.34 2.92 19.64
N GLY A 9 -32.28 2.27 20.32
CA GLY A 9 -32.12 1.83 21.72
C GLY A 9 -30.97 0.83 21.88
N SER A 10 -30.92 -0.17 21.00
CA SER A 10 -29.87 -1.22 21.00
C SER A 10 -28.47 -0.67 20.65
N LEU A 11 -28.39 0.30 19.72
CA LEU A 11 -27.14 1.00 19.37
C LEU A 11 -26.55 1.80 20.56
N SER A 12 -27.41 2.39 21.39
CA SER A 12 -26.97 3.16 22.57
C SER A 12 -26.46 2.28 23.72
N ALA A 13 -27.04 1.08 23.87
CA ALA A 13 -26.64 0.09 24.87
C ALA A 13 -25.29 -0.59 24.51
N LEU A 14 -25.09 -0.92 23.23
CA LEU A 14 -23.85 -1.55 22.73
C LEU A 14 -22.62 -0.62 22.77
N ARG A 15 -22.81 0.70 22.58
CA ARG A 15 -21.72 1.69 22.76
C ARG A 15 -21.23 1.75 24.20
N LYS A 16 -22.08 1.47 25.20
CA LYS A 16 -21.70 1.46 26.62
C LYS A 16 -21.03 0.17 27.08
N SER A 17 -21.19 -0.94 26.37
CA SER A 17 -20.62 -2.26 26.74
C SER A 17 -19.27 -2.57 26.08
N SER A 18 -18.76 -1.70 25.20
CA SER A 18 -17.58 -2.00 24.36
C SER A 18 -16.24 -1.57 24.99
N ILE A 19 -16.26 -0.90 26.15
CA ILE A 19 -15.07 -0.42 26.85
C ILE A 19 -15.32 -0.53 28.36
N SER A 20 -14.59 -1.40 29.06
CA SER A 20 -14.52 -1.39 30.53
C SER A 20 -13.17 -0.87 31.00
N GLN A 21 -13.19 0.07 31.94
CA GLN A 21 -12.00 0.53 32.66
C GLN A 21 -11.67 -0.43 33.79
N GLN A 22 -10.44 -0.95 33.80
CA GLN A 22 -9.87 -1.57 34.99
C GLN A 22 -8.47 -1.02 35.28
N LYS A 23 -8.09 -1.09 36.56
CA LYS A 23 -6.73 -0.82 37.00
C LYS A 23 -6.00 -2.14 37.18
N ASP A 24 -4.78 -2.22 36.66
CA ASP A 24 -3.92 -3.36 36.90
C ASP A 24 -3.39 -3.39 38.35
N GLN A 25 -2.64 -4.44 38.71
CA GLN A 25 -2.11 -4.62 40.06
C GLN A 25 -1.14 -3.52 40.52
N ASN A 26 -0.67 -2.66 39.59
CA ASN A 26 0.17 -1.49 39.87
C ASN A 26 -0.60 -0.16 39.79
N SER A 27 -1.94 -0.20 39.77
CA SER A 27 -2.85 0.95 39.76
C SER A 27 -2.89 1.79 38.47
N ASN A 28 -2.39 1.29 37.34
CA ASN A 28 -2.48 1.97 36.04
C ASN A 28 -3.80 1.64 35.32
N LEU A 29 -4.39 2.63 34.65
CA LEU A 29 -5.63 2.50 33.88
C LEU A 29 -5.36 1.81 32.53
N VAL A 30 -6.00 0.66 32.30
CA VAL A 30 -5.93 -0.08 31.03
C VAL A 30 -7.35 -0.20 30.43
N PHE A 31 -7.45 -0.05 29.11
CA PHE A 31 -8.68 -0.24 28.34
C PHE A 31 -8.57 -1.53 27.54
N GLU A 32 -9.46 -2.49 27.80
CA GLU A 32 -9.50 -3.77 27.09
C GLU A 32 -10.61 -3.74 26.03
N ILE A 33 -10.27 -4.05 24.77
CA ILE A 33 -11.23 -4.17 23.67
C ILE A 33 -11.42 -5.65 23.38
N HIS A 34 -12.59 -6.21 23.71
CA HIS A 34 -12.88 -7.62 23.50
C HIS A 34 -13.04 -7.94 21.99
N SER A 35 -12.22 -8.86 21.46
CA SER A 35 -12.20 -9.31 20.06
C SER A 35 -13.50 -9.97 19.57
N GLN A 36 -14.33 -10.49 20.49
CA GLN A 36 -15.68 -10.99 20.17
C GLN A 36 -16.62 -9.87 19.69
N SER A 37 -16.42 -8.62 20.12
CA SER A 37 -17.27 -7.48 19.76
C SER A 37 -17.14 -7.06 18.29
N TYR A 38 -15.99 -7.33 17.67
CA TYR A 38 -15.71 -7.01 16.26
C TYR A 38 -16.33 -8.06 15.33
N GLN A 39 -16.15 -9.35 15.64
CA GLN A 39 -16.78 -10.47 14.93
C GLN A 39 -18.32 -10.43 15.03
N MET A 40 -18.84 -10.08 16.22
CA MET A 40 -20.29 -9.90 16.42
C MET A 40 -20.83 -8.68 15.65
N ASN A 41 -20.06 -7.59 15.51
CA ASN A 41 -20.42 -6.44 14.68
C ASN A 41 -20.45 -6.78 13.18
N LEU A 42 -19.53 -7.62 12.71
CA LEU A 42 -19.49 -8.05 11.31
C LEU A 42 -20.65 -8.98 10.98
N ALA A 43 -20.92 -9.98 11.83
CA ALA A 43 -22.07 -10.87 11.71
C ALA A 43 -23.40 -10.10 11.79
N PHE A 44 -23.50 -9.10 12.68
CA PHE A 44 -24.70 -8.27 12.80
C PHE A 44 -24.89 -7.31 11.60
N LYS A 45 -23.80 -6.75 11.05
CA LYS A 45 -23.86 -5.98 9.79
C LYS A 45 -24.29 -6.85 8.62
N GLN A 46 -23.76 -8.07 8.51
CA GLN A 46 -24.18 -9.04 7.51
C GLN A 46 -25.66 -9.43 7.66
N GLU A 47 -26.14 -9.58 8.89
CA GLU A 47 -27.56 -9.88 9.19
C GLU A 47 -28.51 -8.70 8.86
N ILE A 48 -28.08 -7.46 9.06
CA ILE A 48 -28.84 -6.26 8.63
C ILE A 48 -28.91 -6.20 7.10
N VAL A 49 -27.81 -6.50 6.40
CA VAL A 49 -27.76 -6.56 4.94
C VAL A 49 -28.67 -7.68 4.42
N ARG A 50 -28.65 -8.85 5.07
CA ARG A 50 -29.55 -9.97 4.77
C ARG A 50 -31.03 -9.59 4.92
N LYS A 51 -31.42 -9.01 6.06
CA LYS A 51 -32.81 -8.57 6.31
C LYS A 51 -33.26 -7.43 5.38
N LYS A 52 -32.35 -6.55 4.96
CA LYS A 52 -32.65 -5.53 3.94
C LYS A 52 -32.85 -6.18 2.56
N ARG A 53 -32.03 -7.17 2.19
CA ARG A 53 -32.15 -7.95 0.95
C ARG A 53 -33.49 -8.70 0.92
N GLU A 54 -33.87 -9.38 1.99
CA GLU A 54 -35.15 -10.10 2.11
C GLU A 54 -36.35 -9.16 2.00
N ASN A 55 -36.29 -7.97 2.61
CA ASN A 55 -37.35 -6.97 2.47
C ASN A 55 -37.46 -6.37 1.06
N VAL A 56 -36.34 -6.25 0.33
CA VAL A 56 -36.36 -5.80 -1.07
C VAL A 56 -36.95 -6.88 -1.96
N ILE A 57 -36.56 -8.14 -1.77
CA ILE A 57 -37.10 -9.30 -2.50
C ILE A 57 -38.61 -9.40 -2.26
N LYS A 58 -39.06 -9.34 -1.00
CA LYS A 58 -40.48 -9.41 -0.65
C LYS A 58 -41.30 -8.26 -1.24
N LYS A 59 -40.74 -7.03 -1.28
CA LYS A 59 -41.37 -5.87 -1.95
C LYS A 59 -41.39 -5.97 -3.46
N LEU A 60 -40.45 -6.70 -4.07
CA LEU A 60 -40.43 -6.98 -5.50
C LEU A 60 -41.46 -8.07 -5.85
N GLU A 61 -41.59 -9.10 -5.02
CA GLU A 61 -42.59 -10.17 -5.12
C GLU A 61 -44.03 -9.65 -4.92
N GLU A 62 -44.24 -8.71 -4.00
CA GLU A 62 -45.55 -8.08 -3.76
C GLU A 62 -45.96 -7.12 -4.90
N LYS A 63 -45.02 -6.62 -5.70
CA LYS A 63 -45.26 -5.53 -6.65
C LYS A 63 -45.27 -5.97 -8.12
N PHE A 64 -44.77 -7.17 -8.45
CA PHE A 64 -44.69 -7.66 -9.82
C PHE A 64 -45.15 -9.13 -9.92
N PRO A 65 -46.22 -9.46 -10.69
CA PRO A 65 -46.63 -10.84 -10.92
C PRO A 65 -45.57 -11.60 -11.74
N LYS A 66 -45.52 -12.94 -11.58
CA LYS A 66 -44.49 -13.86 -12.11
C LYS A 66 -44.18 -13.71 -13.62
N GLU A 67 -45.15 -13.24 -14.40
CA GLU A 67 -45.00 -12.99 -15.85
C GLU A 67 -44.08 -11.79 -16.15
N PHE A 68 -44.02 -10.81 -15.25
CA PHE A 68 -43.11 -9.66 -15.36
C PHE A 68 -41.66 -10.01 -15.02
N ALA A 69 -41.44 -11.03 -14.16
CA ALA A 69 -40.10 -11.52 -13.86
C ALA A 69 -39.44 -12.17 -15.08
N LEU A 70 -40.20 -12.89 -15.92
CA LEU A 70 -39.68 -13.41 -17.20
C LEU A 70 -39.35 -12.31 -18.20
N ILE A 71 -40.17 -11.26 -18.28
CA ILE A 71 -39.91 -10.11 -19.17
C ILE A 71 -38.72 -9.29 -18.66
N TYR A 72 -38.61 -9.09 -17.34
CA TYR A 72 -37.49 -8.40 -16.71
C TYR A 72 -36.19 -9.22 -16.78
N CYS A 73 -36.25 -10.54 -16.60
CA CYS A 73 -35.11 -11.44 -16.82
C CYS A 73 -34.73 -11.48 -18.31
N GLY A 74 -35.69 -11.50 -19.22
CA GLY A 74 -35.44 -11.38 -20.66
C GLY A 74 -34.82 -10.04 -21.04
N LEU A 75 -35.30 -8.93 -20.46
CA LEU A 75 -34.73 -7.59 -20.65
C LEU A 75 -33.34 -7.46 -20.03
N MET A 76 -33.09 -8.03 -18.85
CA MET A 76 -31.78 -8.01 -18.20
C MET A 76 -30.79 -8.97 -18.85
N PHE A 77 -31.26 -10.10 -19.39
CA PHE A 77 -30.48 -11.00 -20.24
C PHE A 77 -30.13 -10.30 -21.55
N PHE A 78 -31.09 -9.62 -22.18
CA PHE A 78 -30.85 -8.86 -23.41
C PHE A 78 -29.95 -7.64 -23.16
N LEU A 79 -30.11 -6.92 -22.04
CA LEU A 79 -29.20 -5.84 -21.63
C LEU A 79 -27.80 -6.37 -21.31
N GLY A 80 -27.69 -7.51 -20.61
CA GLY A 80 -26.44 -8.18 -20.30
C GLY A 80 -25.72 -8.64 -21.56
N VAL A 81 -26.43 -9.30 -22.48
CA VAL A 81 -25.91 -9.72 -23.79
C VAL A 81 -25.56 -8.50 -24.66
N CYS A 82 -26.37 -7.44 -24.68
CA CYS A 82 -26.05 -6.20 -25.38
C CYS A 82 -24.82 -5.49 -24.79
N LEU A 83 -24.64 -5.50 -23.46
CA LEU A 83 -23.46 -4.95 -22.78
C LEU A 83 -22.22 -5.80 -23.08
N ILE A 84 -22.35 -7.13 -23.10
CA ILE A 84 -21.28 -8.07 -23.49
C ILE A 84 -20.89 -7.87 -24.96
N ILE A 85 -21.87 -7.71 -25.86
CA ILE A 85 -21.63 -7.43 -27.29
C ILE A 85 -20.98 -6.05 -27.45
N LEU A 86 -21.48 -5.02 -26.76
CA LEU A 86 -20.88 -3.68 -26.75
C LEU A 86 -19.45 -3.67 -26.18
N GLN A 87 -19.17 -4.48 -25.17
CA GLN A 87 -17.82 -4.68 -24.62
C GLN A 87 -16.93 -5.43 -25.63
N SER A 88 -17.44 -6.48 -26.28
CA SER A 88 -16.70 -7.29 -27.26
C SER A 88 -16.33 -6.49 -28.53
N PHE A 89 -17.16 -5.53 -28.94
CA PHE A 89 -16.84 -4.62 -30.05
C PHE A 89 -15.82 -3.53 -29.70
N ASN A 90 -15.63 -3.23 -28.40
CA ASN A 90 -14.70 -2.18 -27.94
C ASN A 90 -13.35 -2.70 -27.44
N SER A 91 -13.24 -3.97 -27.06
CA SER A 91 -12.02 -4.48 -26.39
C SER A 91 -11.31 -5.65 -27.07
N GLY A 92 -11.67 -6.01 -28.31
CA GLY A 92 -10.79 -6.74 -29.23
C GLY A 92 -10.02 -7.96 -28.72
N GLU A 93 -10.45 -8.68 -27.68
CA GLU A 93 -9.64 -9.78 -27.12
C GLU A 93 -10.41 -11.07 -26.80
N PHE A 94 -9.76 -12.15 -27.22
CA PHE A 94 -10.12 -13.58 -27.20
C PHE A 94 -10.12 -14.20 -25.78
N TYR A 95 -9.59 -13.49 -24.78
CA TYR A 95 -9.41 -13.98 -23.40
C TYR A 95 -10.71 -14.13 -22.59
N ASN A 96 -11.77 -13.39 -22.97
CA ASN A 96 -13.08 -13.48 -22.32
C ASN A 96 -13.79 -14.83 -22.57
N GLN A 97 -13.41 -15.56 -23.63
CA GLN A 97 -14.04 -16.84 -23.97
C GLN A 97 -13.61 -17.99 -23.04
N LEU A 98 -12.33 -18.05 -22.64
CA LEU A 98 -11.82 -19.13 -21.78
C LEU A 98 -12.40 -19.11 -20.35
N ARG A 99 -12.63 -17.92 -19.77
CA ARG A 99 -13.24 -17.79 -18.42
C ARG A 99 -14.72 -18.18 -18.38
N LEU A 100 -15.42 -18.09 -19.52
CA LEU A 100 -16.83 -18.48 -19.62
C LEU A 100 -16.96 -20.01 -19.68
N GLU A 101 -16.08 -20.68 -20.41
CA GLU A 101 -16.09 -22.15 -20.53
C GLU A 101 -15.80 -22.84 -19.20
N GLU A 102 -14.86 -22.34 -18.39
CA GLU A 102 -14.61 -22.88 -17.04
C GLU A 102 -15.78 -22.70 -16.08
N LEU A 103 -16.48 -21.55 -16.13
CA LEU A 103 -17.67 -21.30 -15.30
C LEU A 103 -18.88 -22.15 -15.74
N ILE A 104 -19.03 -22.36 -17.05
CA ILE A 104 -20.08 -23.20 -17.64
C ILE A 104 -19.80 -24.70 -17.38
N GLN A 105 -18.54 -25.14 -17.37
CA GLN A 105 -18.18 -26.54 -17.09
C GLN A 105 -18.45 -26.96 -15.63
N THR A 106 -18.53 -26.01 -14.69
CA THR A 106 -19.00 -26.26 -13.32
C THR A 106 -20.52 -26.30 -13.16
N TYR A 107 -21.29 -26.04 -14.23
CA TYR A 107 -22.74 -26.10 -14.24
C TYR A 107 -23.22 -27.46 -14.75
N ASP A 108 -23.51 -28.38 -13.84
CA ASP A 108 -24.22 -29.63 -14.12
C ASP A 108 -25.62 -29.55 -13.45
N PRO A 109 -26.66 -29.11 -14.19
CA PRO A 109 -27.98 -28.98 -13.62
C PRO A 109 -28.59 -30.37 -13.40
N ASP A 110 -28.72 -30.78 -12.14
CA ASP A 110 -29.58 -31.90 -11.76
C ASP A 110 -31.03 -31.56 -12.21
N PRO A 111 -31.65 -32.33 -13.12
CA PRO A 111 -32.97 -32.02 -13.67
C PRO A 111 -34.11 -31.98 -12.63
N GLN A 112 -33.83 -32.33 -11.37
CA GLN A 112 -34.81 -32.35 -10.28
C GLN A 112 -34.65 -31.23 -9.24
N GLN A 113 -33.67 -30.32 -9.38
CA GLN A 113 -33.52 -29.20 -8.44
C GLN A 113 -34.47 -28.02 -8.71
N ASP A 114 -34.95 -27.41 -7.61
CA ASP A 114 -35.99 -26.39 -7.56
C ASP A 114 -35.55 -25.09 -8.26
N LEU A 115 -36.40 -24.53 -9.13
CA LEU A 115 -36.14 -23.30 -9.92
C LEU A 115 -35.74 -22.09 -9.05
N ASN A 116 -36.09 -22.09 -7.76
CA ASN A 116 -35.68 -21.05 -6.82
C ASN A 116 -34.18 -21.13 -6.49
N SER A 117 -33.59 -22.32 -6.45
CA SER A 117 -32.15 -22.52 -6.20
C SER A 117 -31.30 -22.09 -7.39
N ASP A 118 -31.80 -22.27 -8.62
CA ASP A 118 -31.20 -21.77 -9.85
C ASP A 118 -31.27 -20.25 -9.94
N PHE A 119 -32.37 -19.63 -9.51
CA PHE A 119 -32.49 -18.18 -9.44
C PHE A 119 -31.54 -17.57 -8.39
N GLU A 120 -31.42 -18.19 -7.21
CA GLU A 120 -30.47 -17.74 -6.19
C GLU A 120 -29.02 -17.90 -6.65
N HIS A 121 -28.67 -19.02 -7.28
CA HIS A 121 -27.34 -19.24 -7.87
C HIS A 121 -27.07 -18.26 -9.02
N PHE A 122 -28.03 -18.04 -9.91
CA PHE A 122 -27.91 -17.06 -10.99
C PHE A 122 -27.73 -15.64 -10.44
N VAL A 123 -28.52 -15.24 -9.45
CA VAL A 123 -28.33 -13.94 -8.76
C VAL A 123 -26.97 -13.89 -8.07
N LEU A 124 -26.48 -14.98 -7.48
CA LEU A 124 -25.16 -15.03 -6.85
C LEU A 124 -24.04 -14.93 -7.88
N ILE A 125 -24.17 -15.59 -9.04
CA ILE A 125 -23.24 -15.54 -10.16
C ILE A 125 -23.25 -14.15 -10.78
N MET A 126 -24.41 -13.58 -11.06
CA MET A 126 -24.55 -12.20 -11.56
C MET A 126 -24.05 -11.18 -10.53
N HIS A 127 -24.23 -11.42 -9.23
CA HIS A 127 -23.69 -10.57 -8.18
C HIS A 127 -22.16 -10.71 -8.06
N LYS A 128 -21.61 -11.92 -8.21
CA LYS A 128 -20.15 -12.14 -8.28
C LYS A 128 -19.54 -11.52 -9.53
N LEU A 129 -20.20 -11.63 -10.68
CA LEU A 129 -19.81 -10.97 -11.93
C LEU A 129 -19.90 -9.45 -11.80
N TYR A 130 -20.90 -8.93 -11.08
CA TYR A 130 -21.03 -7.49 -10.80
C TYR A 130 -20.04 -6.99 -9.74
N LEU A 131 -19.60 -7.84 -8.81
CA LEU A 131 -18.60 -7.54 -7.78
C LEU A 131 -17.16 -7.80 -8.23
N CYS A 132 -16.95 -8.52 -9.33
CA CYS A 132 -15.67 -8.63 -10.00
C CYS A 132 -15.42 -7.27 -10.64
N ALA A 133 -14.77 -6.38 -9.89
CA ALA A 133 -14.37 -5.09 -10.42
C ALA A 133 -13.40 -5.34 -11.58
N ASP A 134 -13.75 -4.88 -12.78
CA ASP A 134 -12.84 -4.88 -13.92
C ASP A 134 -11.55 -4.15 -13.51
N TYR A 135 -10.45 -4.90 -13.42
CA TYR A 135 -9.10 -4.37 -13.25
C TYR A 135 -8.25 -4.87 -14.40
N HIS A 136 -7.22 -4.11 -14.74
CA HIS A 136 -6.26 -4.51 -15.76
C HIS A 136 -5.04 -5.08 -15.06
N SER A 137 -4.61 -6.26 -15.51
CA SER A 137 -3.34 -6.83 -15.12
C SER A 137 -2.67 -7.55 -16.27
N TRP A 138 -1.35 -7.70 -16.14
CA TRP A 138 -0.51 -8.45 -17.06
C TRP A 138 0.29 -9.46 -16.25
N ILE A 139 0.23 -10.73 -16.63
CA ILE A 139 0.90 -11.81 -15.92
C ILE A 139 1.86 -12.56 -16.85
N VAL A 140 3.00 -12.96 -16.30
CA VAL A 140 3.92 -13.93 -16.90
C VAL A 140 4.20 -15.01 -15.87
N GLY A 141 4.29 -16.28 -16.30
CA GLY A 141 4.44 -17.43 -15.40
C GLY A 141 3.11 -18.10 -15.09
N ASN A 142 3.03 -18.74 -13.92
CA ASN A 142 1.85 -19.50 -13.48
C ASN A 142 0.74 -18.57 -12.96
N PRO A 143 -0.50 -18.61 -13.48
CA PRO A 143 -1.59 -17.75 -12.99
C PRO A 143 -2.28 -18.23 -11.70
N GLY A 144 -1.97 -19.44 -11.22
CA GLY A 144 -2.45 -19.94 -9.94
C GLY A 144 -1.54 -19.52 -8.78
N ASP A 145 -2.10 -19.51 -7.58
CA ASP A 145 -1.38 -19.18 -6.34
C ASP A 145 -0.29 -20.21 -6.03
N PHE A 146 0.95 -19.74 -5.88
CA PHE A 146 2.08 -20.53 -5.45
C PHE A 146 1.93 -20.99 -4.00
N LYS A 147 1.95 -22.30 -3.78
CA LYS A 147 1.81 -22.88 -2.43
C LYS A 147 3.19 -23.12 -1.81
N LEU A 148 3.64 -22.16 -1.00
CA LEU A 148 4.75 -22.38 -0.07
C LEU A 148 4.43 -23.52 0.90
N ALA A 149 5.33 -24.50 0.99
CA ALA A 149 5.19 -25.61 1.92
C ALA A 149 5.27 -25.17 3.40
N ASP A 150 5.99 -24.08 3.66
CA ASP A 150 6.15 -23.46 4.98
C ASP A 150 6.33 -21.94 4.80
N GLU A 151 5.32 -21.15 5.16
CA GLU A 151 5.39 -19.68 5.04
C GLU A 151 6.40 -19.04 6.00
N SER A 152 6.84 -19.74 7.06
CA SER A 152 7.79 -19.20 8.04
C SER A 152 9.20 -18.98 7.47
N VAL A 153 9.47 -19.49 6.26
CA VAL A 153 10.72 -19.28 5.52
C VAL A 153 10.80 -17.91 4.84
N LEU A 154 9.69 -17.16 4.80
CA LEU A 154 9.65 -15.78 4.38
C LEU A 154 10.26 -14.90 5.47
N ASP A 155 11.36 -14.25 5.10
CA ASP A 155 12.16 -13.40 6.00
C ASP A 155 11.85 -11.90 5.80
N GLY A 156 10.82 -11.58 5.00
CA GLY A 156 10.46 -10.21 4.64
C GLY A 156 11.62 -9.40 4.08
N GLY A 157 11.51 -8.08 4.25
CA GLY A 157 12.52 -7.11 3.85
C GLY A 157 11.90 -5.92 3.14
N ILE A 158 12.70 -4.87 2.95
CA ILE A 158 12.26 -3.64 2.30
C ILE A 158 13.28 -3.22 1.26
N LEU A 159 12.85 -2.93 0.03
CA LEU A 159 13.69 -2.37 -1.02
C LEU A 159 13.28 -0.92 -1.29
N LEU A 160 14.20 0.01 -1.05
CA LEU A 160 14.03 1.45 -1.26
C LEU A 160 14.91 1.91 -2.42
N ALA A 161 14.38 1.98 -3.64
CA ALA A 161 15.12 2.44 -4.81
C ALA A 161 14.86 3.93 -5.09
N GLY A 162 15.95 4.72 -5.22
CA GLY A 162 15.84 6.18 -5.39
C GLY A 162 15.36 6.65 -6.76
N GLY A 163 15.13 5.72 -7.71
CA GLY A 163 14.67 6.00 -9.07
C GLY A 163 15.78 5.93 -10.12
N SER A 164 15.42 6.20 -11.38
CA SER A 164 16.30 6.06 -12.55
C SER A 164 16.65 4.58 -12.82
N ILE A 165 17.85 4.31 -13.34
CA ILE A 165 18.29 2.96 -13.73
C ILE A 165 18.32 2.02 -12.51
N ASP A 166 17.69 0.86 -12.66
CA ASP A 166 17.63 -0.19 -11.65
C ASP A 166 19.00 -0.83 -11.38
N GLN A 167 19.18 -1.36 -10.17
CA GLN A 167 20.44 -1.96 -9.71
C GLN A 167 20.26 -3.48 -9.58
N ASP A 168 20.60 -4.23 -10.64
CA ASP A 168 20.28 -5.65 -10.77
C ASP A 168 20.52 -6.48 -9.51
N GLU A 169 21.66 -6.36 -8.83
CA GLU A 169 21.96 -7.14 -7.62
C GLU A 169 20.99 -6.87 -6.46
N ALA A 170 20.51 -5.63 -6.33
CA ALA A 170 19.53 -5.26 -5.30
C ALA A 170 18.16 -5.88 -5.62
N TYR A 171 17.80 -5.95 -6.89
CA TYR A 171 16.55 -6.57 -7.33
C TYR A 171 16.63 -8.09 -7.31
N ARG A 172 17.79 -8.70 -7.57
CA ARG A 172 18.02 -10.13 -7.29
C ARG A 172 17.88 -10.45 -5.81
N TRP A 173 18.38 -9.59 -4.93
CA TRP A 173 18.16 -9.70 -3.49
C TRP A 173 16.67 -9.67 -3.14
N PHE A 174 15.88 -8.80 -3.77
CA PHE A 174 14.43 -8.73 -3.60
C PHE A 174 13.75 -10.03 -4.08
N LEU A 175 14.01 -10.48 -5.30
CA LEU A 175 13.37 -11.68 -5.86
C LEU A 175 13.75 -12.97 -5.11
N THR A 176 14.97 -13.07 -4.61
CA THR A 176 15.40 -14.23 -3.81
C THR A 176 14.54 -14.41 -2.55
N ARG A 177 13.98 -13.32 -2.03
CA ARG A 177 13.11 -13.31 -0.86
C ARG A 177 11.67 -13.72 -1.17
N ALA A 178 11.27 -13.72 -2.44
CA ALA A 178 10.02 -14.34 -2.89
C ALA A 178 10.06 -15.88 -2.80
N ARG A 179 11.24 -16.48 -2.56
CA ARG A 179 11.42 -17.94 -2.40
C ARG A 179 10.87 -18.77 -3.57
N GLY A 180 10.92 -18.20 -4.77
CA GLY A 180 10.40 -18.84 -5.98
C GLY A 180 8.89 -18.71 -6.16
N GLY A 181 8.18 -17.96 -5.31
CA GLY A 181 6.73 -17.74 -5.40
C GLY A 181 6.32 -16.57 -6.28
N ASP A 182 5.13 -16.05 -6.03
CA ASP A 182 4.45 -15.04 -6.83
C ASP A 182 4.92 -13.62 -6.50
N VAL A 183 5.17 -12.83 -7.54
CA VAL A 183 5.55 -11.43 -7.42
C VAL A 183 4.44 -10.53 -7.96
N ILE A 184 3.88 -9.69 -7.10
CA ILE A 184 2.91 -8.68 -7.50
C ILE A 184 3.61 -7.33 -7.69
N VAL A 185 3.47 -6.77 -8.89
CA VAL A 185 3.93 -5.41 -9.22
C VAL A 185 2.70 -4.50 -9.22
N ILE A 186 2.76 -3.40 -8.48
CA ILE A 186 1.69 -2.42 -8.40
C ILE A 186 2.12 -1.19 -9.17
N ARG A 187 1.37 -0.89 -10.23
CA ARG A 187 1.56 0.29 -11.06
C ARG A 187 0.41 1.25 -10.84
N GLU A 188 0.71 2.49 -10.51
CA GLU A 188 -0.30 3.54 -10.41
C GLU A 188 -0.56 4.23 -11.76
N GLY A 189 -1.77 4.77 -11.95
CA GLY A 189 -2.01 5.70 -13.04
C GLY A 189 -3.41 6.33 -13.04
N LYS A 190 -3.57 7.37 -13.87
CA LYS A 190 -4.84 8.07 -14.08
C LYS A 190 -5.60 7.61 -15.33
N ASP A 191 -4.89 7.15 -16.36
CA ASP A 191 -5.43 6.84 -17.67
C ASP A 191 -4.81 5.55 -18.24
N GLN A 192 -5.68 4.67 -18.76
CA GLN A 192 -5.30 3.43 -19.44
C GLN A 192 -4.76 3.68 -20.85
N SER A 193 -5.00 4.86 -21.43
CA SER A 193 -4.68 5.17 -22.84
C SER A 193 -3.17 5.23 -23.13
N TYR A 194 -2.34 5.49 -22.11
CA TYR A 194 -0.88 5.42 -22.20
C TYR A 194 -0.34 3.98 -22.00
N ASP A 195 -1.21 3.03 -21.63
CA ASP A 195 -0.84 1.74 -21.04
C ASP A 195 -1.32 0.51 -21.82
N GLN A 196 -1.90 0.70 -23.02
CA GLN A 196 -2.33 -0.42 -23.88
C GLN A 196 -1.18 -1.06 -24.69
N ASN A 197 0.08 -0.75 -24.37
CA ASN A 197 1.20 -1.48 -24.96
C ASN A 197 1.45 -2.73 -24.10
N PRO A 198 1.20 -3.95 -24.59
CA PRO A 198 1.50 -5.19 -23.86
C PRO A 198 2.99 -5.38 -23.54
N ASN A 199 3.89 -4.53 -24.08
CA ASN A 199 5.29 -4.43 -23.67
C ASN A 199 5.53 -3.40 -22.53
N ASN A 200 4.47 -2.95 -21.87
CA ASN A 200 4.49 -2.00 -20.75
C ASN A 200 4.16 -2.70 -19.42
N ASP A 201 4.52 -3.98 -19.32
CA ASP A 201 4.35 -4.86 -18.16
C ASP A 201 5.17 -4.42 -16.91
N ALA A 202 5.62 -3.17 -16.90
CA ALA A 202 6.46 -2.51 -15.92
C ALA A 202 7.75 -3.27 -15.60
N TYR A 203 7.63 -4.32 -14.79
CA TYR A 203 8.72 -5.13 -14.26
C TYR A 203 8.59 -6.62 -14.60
N ASN A 204 7.52 -7.08 -15.27
CA ASN A 204 7.27 -8.51 -15.44
C ASN A 204 8.43 -9.23 -16.14
N LYS A 205 8.83 -8.82 -17.34
CA LYS A 205 9.95 -9.47 -18.04
C LYS A 205 11.25 -9.39 -17.24
N TYR A 206 11.54 -8.22 -16.65
CA TYR A 206 12.76 -7.99 -15.90
C TYR A 206 12.87 -8.91 -14.68
N PHE A 207 11.78 -9.03 -13.91
CA PHE A 207 11.72 -9.89 -12.73
C PHE A 207 11.62 -11.38 -13.07
N TYR A 208 10.83 -11.75 -14.08
CA TYR A 208 10.59 -13.14 -14.42
C TYR A 208 11.77 -13.78 -15.15
N SER A 209 12.49 -13.03 -15.98
CA SER A 209 13.49 -13.61 -16.89
C SER A 209 14.85 -12.90 -16.92
N ASP A 210 14.91 -11.57 -16.99
CA ASP A 210 16.19 -10.88 -17.24
C ASP A 210 17.16 -10.97 -16.05
N LEU A 211 16.64 -10.98 -14.81
CA LEU A 211 17.47 -11.06 -13.60
C LEU A 211 17.98 -12.47 -13.28
N GLY A 212 17.40 -13.52 -13.89
CA GLY A 212 17.82 -14.91 -13.70
C GLY A 212 17.55 -15.49 -12.31
N VAL A 213 16.68 -14.87 -11.50
CA VAL A 213 16.22 -15.41 -10.22
C VAL A 213 14.86 -16.06 -10.43
N PRO A 214 14.69 -17.36 -10.15
CA PRO A 214 13.44 -18.05 -10.42
C PRO A 214 12.32 -17.54 -9.48
N VAL A 215 11.15 -17.32 -10.06
CA VAL A 215 9.86 -16.98 -9.42
C VAL A 215 8.74 -17.72 -10.17
N ASP A 216 7.59 -17.96 -9.52
CA ASP A 216 6.49 -18.73 -10.11
C ASP A 216 5.73 -17.88 -11.14
N SER A 217 5.48 -16.62 -10.76
CA SER A 217 4.84 -15.64 -11.62
C SER A 217 5.25 -14.21 -11.29
N VAL A 218 5.06 -13.32 -12.26
CA VAL A 218 5.04 -11.87 -12.03
C VAL A 218 3.77 -11.31 -12.62
N GLU A 219 2.95 -10.67 -11.80
CA GLU A 219 1.73 -10.00 -12.24
C GLU A 219 1.76 -8.51 -11.89
N THR A 220 1.66 -7.67 -12.92
CA THR A 220 1.45 -6.23 -12.75
C THR A 220 -0.03 -5.95 -12.64
N ILE A 221 -0.47 -5.33 -11.55
CA ILE A 221 -1.82 -4.82 -11.33
C ILE A 221 -1.82 -3.31 -11.57
N PHE A 222 -2.69 -2.85 -12.47
CA PHE A 222 -2.90 -1.43 -12.72
C PHE A 222 -3.89 -0.82 -11.73
N LEU A 223 -3.37 -0.09 -10.75
CA LEU A 223 -4.14 0.57 -9.70
C LEU A 223 -4.55 1.98 -10.13
N ASN A 224 -5.72 2.10 -10.75
CA ASN A 224 -6.22 3.37 -11.29
C ASN A 224 -7.50 3.89 -10.61
N SER A 225 -8.05 3.17 -9.63
CA SER A 225 -9.29 3.56 -8.97
C SER A 225 -9.45 2.91 -7.59
N LYS A 226 -10.31 3.52 -6.76
CA LYS A 226 -10.75 2.90 -5.50
C LYS A 226 -11.61 1.65 -5.71
N THR A 227 -12.22 1.48 -6.88
CA THR A 227 -12.97 0.26 -7.21
C THR A 227 -12.01 -0.91 -7.35
N VAL A 228 -10.92 -0.75 -8.11
CA VAL A 228 -9.84 -1.76 -8.20
C VAL A 228 -9.24 -2.03 -6.82
N ALA A 229 -8.95 -0.99 -6.02
CA ALA A 229 -8.41 -1.17 -4.67
C ALA A 229 -9.38 -1.86 -3.68
N ASN A 230 -10.69 -1.87 -3.96
CA ASN A 230 -11.69 -2.61 -3.18
C ASN A 230 -12.13 -3.91 -3.86
N SER A 231 -11.43 -4.34 -4.91
CA SER A 231 -11.66 -5.66 -5.51
C SER A 231 -11.23 -6.75 -4.54
N GLN A 232 -12.13 -7.70 -4.27
CA GLN A 232 -11.80 -8.88 -3.46
C GLN A 232 -10.73 -9.74 -4.14
N GLU A 233 -10.72 -9.78 -5.47
CA GLU A 233 -9.75 -10.55 -6.25
C GLU A 233 -8.35 -9.94 -6.15
N VAL A 234 -8.22 -8.61 -6.31
CA VAL A 234 -6.94 -7.91 -6.13
C VAL A 234 -6.43 -8.08 -4.69
N ALA A 235 -7.31 -7.91 -3.70
CA ALA A 235 -6.95 -8.11 -2.30
C ALA A 235 -6.53 -9.57 -2.02
N LYS A 236 -7.11 -10.55 -2.71
CA LYS A 236 -6.71 -11.96 -2.62
C LYS A 236 -5.30 -12.16 -3.19
N LYS A 237 -5.03 -11.67 -4.40
CA LYS A 237 -3.70 -11.74 -5.05
C LYS A 237 -2.59 -11.12 -4.20
N ILE A 238 -2.87 -9.98 -3.55
CA ILE A 238 -1.91 -9.34 -2.65
C ILE A 238 -1.61 -10.18 -1.41
N ARG A 239 -2.62 -10.88 -0.85
CA ARG A 239 -2.41 -11.78 0.29
C ARG A 239 -1.65 -13.05 -0.11
N GLU A 240 -1.87 -13.51 -1.34
CA GLU A 240 -1.26 -14.72 -1.91
C GLU A 240 0.18 -14.48 -2.39
N ALA A 241 0.58 -13.24 -2.71
CA ALA A 241 1.95 -12.93 -3.14
C ALA A 241 3.05 -13.28 -2.12
N GLU A 242 4.25 -13.60 -2.62
CA GLU A 242 5.48 -13.77 -1.84
C GLU A 242 6.40 -12.52 -1.88
N ALA A 243 6.19 -11.66 -2.87
CA ALA A 243 6.87 -10.36 -2.98
C ALA A 243 5.94 -9.32 -3.61
N ILE A 244 6.04 -8.07 -3.13
CA ILE A 244 5.23 -6.95 -3.63
C ILE A 244 6.15 -5.80 -4.01
N PHE A 245 5.98 -5.25 -5.20
CA PHE A 245 6.81 -4.16 -5.71
C PHE A 245 5.96 -2.98 -6.20
N PHE A 246 6.26 -1.75 -5.75
CA PHE A 246 5.59 -0.54 -6.21
C PHE A 246 6.45 0.24 -7.21
N THR A 247 5.91 0.50 -8.40
CA THR A 247 6.65 1.22 -9.44
C THR A 247 6.84 2.70 -9.12
N GLY A 248 7.68 3.37 -9.91
CA GLY A 248 7.73 4.83 -9.97
C GLY A 248 6.45 5.42 -10.57
N GLY A 249 6.36 6.75 -10.55
CA GLY A 249 5.18 7.49 -10.98
C GLY A 249 4.92 8.71 -10.09
N ASP A 250 3.65 9.00 -9.84
CA ASP A 250 3.13 9.99 -8.91
C ASP A 250 2.59 9.28 -7.66
N GLN A 251 3.30 9.43 -6.54
CA GLN A 251 2.96 8.75 -5.29
C GLN A 251 1.59 9.16 -4.73
N SER A 252 1.01 10.29 -5.16
CA SER A 252 -0.31 10.72 -4.70
C SER A 252 -1.41 9.71 -5.06
N TYR A 253 -1.26 8.96 -6.15
CA TYR A 253 -2.22 7.94 -6.55
C TYR A 253 -2.19 6.71 -5.64
N TYR A 254 -1.02 6.30 -5.12
CA TYR A 254 -0.95 5.24 -4.11
C TYR A 254 -1.75 5.63 -2.87
N TYR A 255 -1.54 6.83 -2.34
CA TYR A 255 -2.34 7.32 -1.19
C TYR A 255 -3.83 7.43 -1.52
N LYS A 256 -4.16 7.99 -2.69
CA LYS A 256 -5.55 8.21 -3.12
C LYS A 256 -6.33 6.90 -3.24
N TYR A 257 -5.72 5.84 -3.76
CA TYR A 257 -6.42 4.59 -4.08
C TYR A 257 -6.31 3.53 -2.99
N ILE A 258 -5.16 3.37 -2.33
CA ILE A 258 -4.95 2.31 -1.33
C ILE A 258 -5.61 2.65 0.00
N ASP A 259 -5.55 3.91 0.44
CA ASP A 259 -5.95 4.27 1.80
C ASP A 259 -7.45 4.00 2.08
N ASN A 260 -7.70 3.32 3.21
CA ASN A 260 -9.00 2.84 3.66
C ASN A 260 -9.70 1.92 2.63
N THR A 261 -8.99 0.88 2.15
CA THR A 261 -9.53 -0.11 1.19
C THR A 261 -9.10 -1.54 1.50
N LEU A 262 -9.75 -2.53 0.87
CA LEU A 262 -9.35 -3.94 0.98
C LEU A 262 -7.91 -4.21 0.54
N PHE A 263 -7.37 -3.38 -0.35
CA PHE A 263 -5.96 -3.41 -0.75
C PHE A 263 -5.04 -3.13 0.45
N GLN A 264 -5.34 -2.09 1.23
CA GLN A 264 -4.55 -1.76 2.43
C GLN A 264 -4.62 -2.88 3.47
N ASP A 265 -5.81 -3.44 3.72
CA ASP A 265 -5.96 -4.58 4.63
C ASP A 265 -5.16 -5.81 4.15
N ALA A 266 -5.06 -6.02 2.84
CA ALA A 266 -4.27 -7.10 2.25
C ALA A 266 -2.76 -6.85 2.38
N LEU A 267 -2.30 -5.61 2.16
CA LEU A 267 -0.91 -5.21 2.37
C LEU A 267 -0.50 -5.35 3.84
N ASP A 268 -1.33 -4.88 4.76
CA ASP A 268 -1.10 -5.00 6.21
C ASP A 268 -0.93 -6.48 6.60
N TYR A 269 -1.78 -7.37 6.08
CA TYR A 269 -1.60 -8.81 6.26
C TYR A 269 -0.29 -9.35 5.66
N ALA A 270 0.00 -9.00 4.40
CA ALA A 270 1.19 -9.48 3.71
C ALA A 270 2.49 -9.08 4.45
N ILE A 271 2.55 -7.84 4.92
CA ILE A 271 3.72 -7.29 5.64
C ILE A 271 3.79 -7.80 7.08
N GLU A 272 2.70 -7.69 7.84
CA GLU A 272 2.72 -7.92 9.29
C GLU A 272 2.58 -9.39 9.66
N VAL A 273 1.85 -10.18 8.86
CA VAL A 273 1.56 -11.59 9.14
C VAL A 273 2.40 -12.51 8.28
N LYS A 274 2.28 -12.42 6.95
CA LYS A 274 2.98 -13.31 6.01
C LYS A 274 4.48 -13.02 5.89
N LYS A 275 4.91 -11.81 6.29
CA LYS A 275 6.31 -11.34 6.21
C LYS A 275 6.86 -11.36 4.79
N VAL A 276 6.09 -10.86 3.82
CA VAL A 276 6.58 -10.72 2.44
C VAL A 276 7.60 -9.59 2.33
N VAL A 277 8.49 -9.69 1.35
CA VAL A 277 9.37 -8.56 0.99
C VAL A 277 8.57 -7.50 0.23
N VAL A 278 8.76 -6.22 0.55
CA VAL A 278 8.10 -5.11 -0.14
C VAL A 278 9.12 -4.13 -0.69
N GLY A 279 9.07 -3.89 -1.99
CA GLY A 279 9.99 -3.00 -2.69
C GLY A 279 9.29 -1.84 -3.37
N GLY A 280 10.05 -0.79 -3.71
CA GLY A 280 9.56 0.19 -4.65
C GLY A 280 10.63 1.17 -5.11
N THR A 281 10.37 1.78 -6.27
CA THR A 281 11.27 2.77 -6.88
C THR A 281 10.61 4.13 -6.99
N SER A 282 11.37 5.21 -6.79
CA SER A 282 10.88 6.59 -6.89
C SER A 282 9.62 6.82 -6.02
N ALA A 283 8.43 6.98 -6.62
CA ALA A 283 7.15 7.05 -5.91
C ALA A 283 6.91 5.84 -4.99
N GLY A 284 7.17 4.62 -5.47
CA GLY A 284 7.05 3.39 -4.69
C GLY A 284 8.02 3.32 -3.51
N CYS A 285 9.20 3.95 -3.60
CA CYS A 285 10.10 4.11 -2.45
C CYS A 285 9.57 5.15 -1.47
N ALA A 286 9.02 6.27 -1.96
CA ALA A 286 8.57 7.39 -1.13
C ALA A 286 7.42 7.01 -0.17
N ILE A 287 6.66 5.97 -0.48
CA ILE A 287 5.51 5.50 0.33
C ILE A 287 5.86 4.51 1.44
N GLN A 288 7.11 4.05 1.52
CA GLN A 288 7.54 2.95 2.40
C GLN A 288 7.77 3.36 3.86
N GLY A 289 8.01 4.64 4.12
CA GLY A 289 8.19 5.14 5.49
C GLY A 289 6.91 5.08 6.31
N GLU A 290 7.02 5.06 7.64
CA GLU A 290 5.83 5.23 8.49
C GLU A 290 5.10 6.54 8.14
N PHE A 291 5.89 7.58 7.85
CA PHE A 291 5.40 8.83 7.30
C PHE A 291 5.78 8.91 5.83
N GLY A 292 4.90 9.49 5.02
CA GLY A 292 5.21 9.74 3.61
C GLY A 292 4.66 11.07 3.12
N TYR A 293 5.39 11.64 2.17
CA TYR A 293 5.07 12.91 1.51
C TYR A 293 4.13 12.65 0.32
N THR A 294 2.85 13.03 0.45
CA THR A 294 1.81 12.59 -0.52
C THR A 294 1.91 13.32 -1.87
N ALA A 295 2.44 14.55 -1.87
CA ALA A 295 2.56 15.41 -3.05
C ALA A 295 1.22 15.64 -3.82
N GLU A 296 0.08 15.48 -3.16
CA GLU A 296 -1.26 15.55 -3.78
C GLU A 296 -1.62 16.93 -4.36
N VAL A 297 -0.93 17.98 -3.92
CA VAL A 297 -1.08 19.37 -4.42
C VAL A 297 0.14 19.77 -5.28
N GLY A 298 1.02 18.81 -5.61
CA GLY A 298 2.27 19.01 -6.35
C GLY A 298 3.51 18.94 -5.47
N SER A 299 4.69 18.85 -6.12
CA SER A 299 5.98 18.77 -5.44
C SER A 299 6.46 20.13 -4.92
N VAL A 300 7.25 20.10 -3.86
CA VAL A 300 7.99 21.24 -3.30
C VAL A 300 9.51 21.05 -3.46
N VAL A 301 10.23 22.14 -3.74
CA VAL A 301 11.71 22.15 -3.73
C VAL A 301 12.27 22.67 -2.40
N THR A 302 13.56 22.43 -2.13
CA THR A 302 14.22 22.83 -0.88
C THR A 302 14.00 24.30 -0.53
N SER A 303 14.19 25.24 -1.46
CA SER A 303 14.04 26.67 -1.17
C SER A 303 12.63 27.05 -0.72
N GLU A 304 11.60 26.39 -1.25
CA GLU A 304 10.20 26.65 -0.90
C GLU A 304 9.86 26.03 0.47
N ALA A 305 10.23 24.77 0.69
CA ALA A 305 9.98 24.07 1.94
C ALA A 305 10.68 24.70 3.15
N LEU A 306 11.85 25.30 2.92
CA LEU A 306 12.58 26.04 3.97
C LEU A 306 12.07 27.48 4.16
N ALA A 307 11.43 28.07 3.15
CA ALA A 307 10.84 29.42 3.26
C ALA A 307 9.52 29.42 4.04
N ASP A 308 8.70 28.38 3.85
CA ASP A 308 7.49 28.14 4.64
C ASP A 308 7.29 26.62 4.84
N PRO A 309 7.60 26.07 6.04
CA PRO A 309 7.42 24.65 6.29
C PRO A 309 5.95 24.25 6.36
N TYR A 310 4.99 25.19 6.31
CA TYR A 310 3.54 24.93 6.17
C TYR A 310 2.99 25.36 4.80
N ASP A 311 3.81 25.42 3.75
CA ASP A 311 3.34 25.49 2.36
C ASP A 311 2.26 24.42 2.11
N SER A 312 1.18 24.77 1.42
CA SER A 312 0.04 23.87 1.22
C SER A 312 0.37 22.61 0.43
N ARG A 313 1.52 22.57 -0.25
CA ARG A 313 2.05 21.38 -0.95
C ARG A 313 2.80 20.42 -0.03
N LEU A 314 3.13 20.81 1.20
CA LEU A 314 3.75 19.95 2.22
C LEU A 314 2.68 19.10 2.91
N THR A 315 2.18 18.12 2.17
CA THR A 315 1.14 17.17 2.61
C THR A 315 1.77 15.85 3.05
N PHE A 316 1.28 15.30 4.17
CA PHE A 316 1.82 14.10 4.77
C PHE A 316 0.71 13.11 5.08
N SER A 317 1.02 11.83 4.89
CA SER A 317 0.20 10.71 5.36
C SER A 317 1.05 9.81 6.25
N ARG A 318 0.39 8.90 6.98
CA ARG A 318 1.02 7.98 7.92
C ARG A 318 0.42 6.58 7.76
N ASN A 319 1.26 5.55 7.87
CA ASN A 319 0.87 4.14 7.88
C ASN A 319 0.18 3.67 6.59
N LEU A 320 0.64 4.13 5.42
CA LEU A 320 0.20 3.52 4.16
C LEU A 320 0.78 2.10 4.02
N LEU A 321 2.08 1.94 4.27
CA LEU A 321 2.78 0.66 4.40
C LEU A 321 3.33 0.54 5.83
N ARG A 322 2.92 -0.51 6.55
CA ARG A 322 3.25 -0.68 7.97
C ARG A 322 4.52 -1.49 8.17
N HIS A 323 5.68 -0.85 8.01
CA HIS A 323 6.97 -1.46 8.29
C HIS A 323 7.46 -1.12 9.71
N PRO A 324 7.49 -2.07 10.67
CA PRO A 324 7.89 -1.76 12.05
C PRO A 324 9.31 -1.19 12.16
N ILE A 325 10.25 -1.65 11.32
CA ILE A 325 11.64 -1.18 11.31
C ILE A 325 11.78 0.28 10.83
N LEU A 326 10.79 0.79 10.07
CA LEU A 326 10.74 2.17 9.57
C LEU A 326 9.89 3.09 10.46
N LYS A 327 9.64 2.70 11.71
CA LYS A 327 8.99 3.56 12.68
C LYS A 327 9.71 4.92 12.82
N ASN A 328 8.92 5.97 12.91
CA ASN A 328 9.25 7.39 12.92
C ASN A 328 10.09 7.85 11.73
N THR A 329 10.07 7.10 10.62
CA THR A 329 10.90 7.37 9.45
C THR A 329 10.06 7.90 8.30
N ILE A 330 10.56 8.95 7.65
CA ILE A 330 10.09 9.40 6.35
C ILE A 330 11.17 9.13 5.29
N THR A 331 10.75 8.86 4.05
CA THR A 331 11.67 8.59 2.94
C THR A 331 11.61 9.68 1.88
N ASP A 332 12.71 9.86 1.13
CA ASP A 332 12.74 10.72 -0.05
C ASP A 332 13.67 10.13 -1.12
N THR A 333 13.38 10.41 -2.39
CA THR A 333 14.03 9.82 -3.58
C THR A 333 14.64 10.87 -4.48
N HIS A 334 15.37 10.47 -5.53
CA HIS A 334 16.08 11.37 -6.45
C HIS A 334 16.88 12.44 -5.70
N TYR A 335 17.56 12.01 -4.62
CA TYR A 335 17.82 12.85 -3.47
C TYR A 335 18.82 13.96 -3.78
N ASN A 336 20.05 13.61 -4.19
CA ASN A 336 21.05 14.59 -4.63
C ASN A 336 20.69 15.23 -5.97
N GLU A 337 20.16 14.46 -6.92
CA GLU A 337 19.87 14.91 -8.29
C GLU A 337 18.92 16.10 -8.32
N ARG A 338 18.04 16.21 -7.32
CA ARG A 338 17.03 17.27 -7.21
C ARG A 338 17.24 18.18 -5.99
N GLY A 339 18.40 18.09 -5.32
CA GLY A 339 18.76 18.93 -4.16
C GLY A 339 17.76 18.84 -3.01
N ARG A 340 17.32 17.62 -2.66
CA ARG A 340 16.16 17.36 -1.77
C ARG A 340 16.51 17.26 -0.29
N GLN A 341 17.77 17.47 0.10
CA GLN A 341 18.19 17.36 1.50
C GLN A 341 17.45 18.36 2.40
N GLY A 342 17.38 19.63 1.98
CA GLY A 342 16.72 20.66 2.77
C GLY A 342 15.20 20.47 2.90
N ARG A 343 14.50 20.09 1.81
CA ARG A 343 13.06 19.75 1.90
C ARG A 343 12.82 18.54 2.80
N HIS A 344 13.70 17.54 2.77
CA HIS A 344 13.54 16.35 3.60
C HIS A 344 13.73 16.69 5.09
N ILE A 345 14.63 17.62 5.43
CA ILE A 345 14.72 18.16 6.80
C ILE A 345 13.44 18.94 7.17
N ALA A 346 12.85 19.68 6.24
CA ALA A 346 11.55 20.33 6.48
C ALA A 346 10.42 19.30 6.73
N PHE A 347 10.43 18.18 6.00
CA PHE A 347 9.48 17.09 6.26
C PHE A 347 9.67 16.51 7.66
N MET A 348 10.92 16.19 8.04
CA MET A 348 11.24 15.69 9.37
C MET A 348 10.82 16.69 10.46
N ALA A 349 11.03 17.99 10.24
CA ALA A 349 10.62 19.04 11.18
C ALA A 349 9.10 19.05 11.39
N ARG A 350 8.32 18.95 10.30
CA ARG A 350 6.86 18.88 10.33
C ARG A 350 6.34 17.61 10.99
N VAL A 351 6.89 16.45 10.62
CA VAL A 351 6.54 15.16 11.25
C VAL A 351 6.81 15.20 12.76
N LEU A 352 7.98 15.70 13.17
CA LEU A 352 8.33 15.83 14.58
C LEU A 352 7.40 16.78 15.32
N LYS A 353 7.05 17.91 14.71
CA LYS A 353 6.23 18.95 15.35
C LYS A 353 4.75 18.57 15.46
N ASP A 354 4.20 17.98 14.40
CA ASP A 354 2.75 17.84 14.22
C ASP A 354 2.25 16.42 14.52
N SER A 355 3.11 15.39 14.45
CA SER A 355 2.68 13.99 14.47
C SER A 355 3.35 13.10 15.51
N LEU A 356 4.50 13.51 16.03
CA LEU A 356 5.26 12.72 17.00
C LEU A 356 5.15 13.29 18.42
N SER A 357 5.16 12.40 19.40
CA SER A 357 5.23 12.79 20.81
C SER A 357 6.63 13.30 21.17
N LEU A 358 6.73 14.14 22.20
CA LEU A 358 7.99 14.79 22.64
C LEU A 358 9.15 13.83 22.95
N ASN A 359 8.88 12.54 23.20
CA ASN A 359 9.89 11.53 23.50
C ASN A 359 10.30 10.68 22.29
N SER A 360 9.82 11.01 21.08
CA SER A 360 10.16 10.30 19.84
C SER A 360 11.32 10.97 19.13
N ILE A 361 12.07 10.18 18.37
CA ILE A 361 13.10 10.65 17.44
C ILE A 361 12.57 10.50 16.02
N VAL A 362 12.56 11.59 15.25
CA VAL A 362 12.26 11.54 13.81
C VAL A 362 13.49 11.11 13.01
N ARG A 363 13.26 10.33 11.97
CA ARG A 363 14.26 9.75 11.09
C ARG A 363 13.93 9.99 9.63
N GLY A 364 14.95 9.96 8.80
CA GLY A 364 14.84 10.12 7.36
C GLY A 364 15.71 9.10 6.63
N ILE A 365 15.25 8.58 5.50
CA ILE A 365 16.09 7.83 4.55
C ILE A 365 16.00 8.51 3.18
N GLY A 366 17.09 9.13 2.75
CA GLY A 366 17.20 9.73 1.41
C GLY A 366 17.98 8.81 0.48
N VAL A 367 17.45 8.54 -0.71
CA VAL A 367 18.09 7.64 -1.69
C VAL A 367 18.28 8.37 -3.02
N ASP A 368 19.53 8.44 -3.48
CA ASP A 368 19.87 8.97 -4.81
C ASP A 368 19.32 8.09 -5.94
N GLU A 369 19.25 8.66 -7.15
CA GLU A 369 19.07 7.84 -8.35
C GLU A 369 20.14 6.74 -8.45
N GLN A 370 19.84 5.63 -9.13
CA GLN A 370 20.79 4.52 -9.35
C GLN A 370 21.38 3.95 -8.05
N THR A 371 20.63 4.07 -6.95
CA THR A 371 21.00 3.59 -5.62
C THR A 371 19.79 2.93 -4.98
N VAL A 372 20.03 1.83 -4.28
CA VAL A 372 18.98 1.04 -3.63
C VAL A 372 19.40 0.70 -2.21
N VAL A 373 18.51 0.93 -1.25
CA VAL A 373 18.68 0.48 0.13
C VAL A 373 17.83 -0.76 0.35
N CYS A 374 18.47 -1.89 0.60
CA CYS A 374 17.83 -3.17 0.93
C CYS A 374 17.91 -3.39 2.44
N ILE A 375 16.77 -3.39 3.11
CA ILE A 375 16.65 -3.54 4.56
C ILE A 375 16.23 -4.98 4.86
N GLU A 376 17.08 -5.70 5.57
CA GLU A 376 16.78 -7.04 6.06
C GLU A 376 15.84 -6.99 7.28
N SER A 377 15.14 -8.09 7.58
CA SER A 377 14.34 -8.25 8.82
C SER A 377 15.15 -8.02 10.10
N SER A 378 16.45 -8.29 10.03
CA SER A 378 17.44 -8.01 11.08
C SER A 378 17.60 -6.52 11.40
N GLY A 379 17.12 -5.63 10.53
CA GLY A 379 17.34 -4.19 10.60
C GLY A 379 18.62 -3.70 9.93
N LEU A 380 19.40 -4.60 9.32
CA LEU A 380 20.59 -4.23 8.55
C LEU A 380 20.18 -3.68 7.17
N ALA A 381 20.51 -2.43 6.91
CA ALA A 381 20.24 -1.74 5.65
C ALA A 381 21.50 -1.73 4.77
N ARG A 382 21.52 -2.52 3.70
CA ARG A 382 22.61 -2.59 2.71
C ARG A 382 22.38 -1.62 1.57
N VAL A 383 23.45 -1.00 1.07
CA VAL A 383 23.36 0.01 0.01
C VAL A 383 24.00 -0.49 -1.28
N PHE A 384 23.15 -0.67 -2.29
CA PHE A 384 23.53 -1.07 -3.63
C PHE A 384 23.59 0.13 -4.57
N GLY A 385 24.42 0.03 -5.61
CA GLY A 385 24.54 1.04 -6.68
C GLY A 385 25.81 1.86 -6.62
N ASN A 386 25.85 2.99 -7.33
CA ASN A 386 27.07 3.81 -7.48
C ASN A 386 26.95 5.23 -6.90
N ARG A 387 25.80 5.59 -6.32
CA ARG A 387 25.57 6.88 -5.64
C ARG A 387 25.25 6.68 -4.17
N ASP A 388 24.70 7.71 -3.54
CA ASP A 388 24.64 7.80 -2.10
C ASP A 388 23.24 7.49 -1.53
N ALA A 389 23.24 6.81 -0.38
CA ALA A 389 22.11 6.73 0.53
C ALA A 389 22.43 7.49 1.82
N TYR A 390 21.39 8.10 2.40
CA TYR A 390 21.48 8.99 3.55
C TYR A 390 20.56 8.47 4.64
N PHE A 391 21.11 8.21 5.83
CA PHE A 391 20.37 7.81 7.01
C PHE A 391 20.39 8.98 8.01
N LEU A 392 19.29 9.73 8.07
CA LEU A 392 19.14 10.95 8.85
C LEU A 392 18.46 10.65 10.18
N GLN A 393 18.97 11.21 11.27
CA GLN A 393 18.34 11.16 12.57
C GLN A 393 18.42 12.52 13.28
N GLN A 394 17.32 12.95 13.90
CA GLN A 394 17.37 14.03 14.89
C GLN A 394 18.46 13.72 15.94
N ASN A 395 19.41 14.66 16.12
CA ASN A 395 20.63 14.38 16.89
C ASN A 395 20.36 14.17 18.40
N SER A 396 19.37 14.87 18.97
CA SER A 396 18.92 14.65 20.35
C SER A 396 17.41 14.79 20.47
N GLN A 397 16.79 14.04 21.40
CA GLN A 397 15.34 14.08 21.64
C GLN A 397 14.83 15.50 21.96
N GLN A 398 15.62 16.28 22.69
CA GLN A 398 15.30 17.65 23.05
C GLN A 398 15.62 18.65 21.92
N GLY A 399 16.39 18.24 20.91
CA GLY A 399 16.83 19.04 19.78
C GLY A 399 15.77 19.23 18.70
N THR A 400 14.58 19.74 19.06
CA THR A 400 13.49 20.08 18.11
C THR A 400 13.81 21.34 17.28
N PRO A 401 13.13 21.66 16.18
CA PRO A 401 13.36 22.91 15.45
C PRO A 401 13.16 24.17 16.33
N GLU A 402 14.05 25.16 16.21
CA GLU A 402 13.87 26.49 16.83
C GLU A 402 12.67 27.23 16.26
N THR A 403 12.48 27.18 14.94
CA THR A 403 11.31 27.76 14.25
C THR A 403 10.75 26.78 13.24
N CYS A 404 9.53 26.31 13.46
CA CYS A 404 8.75 25.56 12.47
C CYS A 404 7.29 26.04 12.59
N GLN A 405 6.94 27.09 11.84
CA GLN A 405 5.65 27.78 11.91
C GLN A 405 5.24 28.26 10.52
N SER A 406 3.94 28.36 10.28
CA SER A 406 3.41 28.85 9.00
C SER A 406 3.89 30.25 8.67
N ARG A 407 4.25 30.47 7.40
CA ARG A 407 4.75 31.73 6.82
C ARG A 407 6.03 32.26 7.48
N LYS A 408 6.79 31.38 8.14
CA LYS A 408 8.12 31.69 8.67
C LYS A 408 9.13 30.71 8.10
N LYS A 409 10.34 31.21 7.87
CA LYS A 409 11.46 30.35 7.47
C LYS A 409 11.71 29.29 8.53
N LEU A 410 11.98 28.07 8.10
CA LEU A 410 12.41 26.98 8.98
C LEU A 410 13.76 27.35 9.59
N ASP A 411 13.89 27.11 10.90
CA ASP A 411 15.16 27.18 11.61
C ASP A 411 15.29 25.92 12.47
N TRP A 412 16.31 25.13 12.16
CA TRP A 412 16.67 23.93 12.91
C TRP A 412 18.19 23.90 12.98
N TYR A 413 18.71 24.80 13.79
CA TYR A 413 20.13 25.12 13.88
C TYR A 413 20.82 24.21 14.87
N ARG A 414 20.35 24.21 16.14
CA ARG A 414 20.86 23.37 17.24
C ARG A 414 22.38 23.32 17.29
N SER A 415 23.01 24.49 17.34
CA SER A 415 24.47 24.65 17.31
C SER A 415 25.14 23.96 16.12
N ARG A 416 24.46 23.94 14.97
CA ARG A 416 24.85 23.27 13.71
C ARG A 416 24.74 21.74 13.72
N GLU A 417 24.17 21.16 14.76
CA GLU A 417 24.10 19.71 14.96
C GLU A 417 22.65 19.21 15.07
N ALA A 418 21.72 19.82 14.34
CA ALA A 418 20.30 19.46 14.39
C ALA A 418 20.06 17.99 13.99
N ILE A 419 20.61 17.58 12.84
CA ILE A 419 20.44 16.25 12.27
C ILE A 419 21.81 15.60 12.10
N ARG A 420 21.96 14.40 12.65
CA ARG A 420 23.11 13.54 12.39
C ARG A 420 22.78 12.63 11.21
N VAL A 421 23.70 12.54 10.25
CA VAL A 421 23.48 11.79 9.01
C VAL A 421 24.62 10.83 8.77
N TYR A 422 24.31 9.56 8.54
CA TYR A 422 25.26 8.62 8.00
C TYR A 422 25.06 8.53 6.49
N LYS A 423 26.08 8.92 5.73
CA LYS A 423 26.09 8.88 4.26
C LYS A 423 26.90 7.69 3.79
N ILE A 424 26.31 6.85 2.95
CA ILE A 424 26.97 5.67 2.36
C ILE A 424 26.87 5.76 0.86
N THR A 425 28.00 5.72 0.16
CA THR A 425 28.01 5.43 -1.27
C THR A 425 27.82 3.94 -1.47
N GLY A 426 26.86 3.54 -2.30
CA GLY A 426 26.57 2.14 -2.60
C GLY A 426 27.74 1.40 -3.25
N THR A 427 27.59 0.08 -3.34
CA THR A 427 28.45 -0.79 -4.14
C THR A 427 27.59 -1.77 -4.93
N GLN A 428 28.17 -2.45 -5.92
CA GLN A 428 27.43 -3.48 -6.66
C GLN A 428 26.98 -4.64 -5.75
N THR A 429 27.76 -4.99 -4.73
CA THR A 429 27.51 -6.15 -3.86
C THR A 429 26.73 -5.81 -2.59
N GLY A 430 26.46 -4.53 -2.30
CA GLY A 430 25.78 -4.13 -1.05
C GLY A 430 26.56 -4.50 0.21
N ASP A 431 27.89 -4.47 0.16
CA ASP A 431 28.77 -4.80 1.29
C ASP A 431 28.79 -3.70 2.38
N ARG A 432 28.43 -2.47 2.00
CA ARG A 432 28.28 -1.31 2.88
C ARG A 432 26.87 -1.23 3.44
N HIS A 433 26.77 -0.86 4.71
CA HIS A 433 25.50 -0.99 5.43
C HIS A 433 25.36 -0.06 6.64
N PHE A 434 24.13 0.08 7.12
CA PHE A 434 23.75 0.82 8.32
C PHE A 434 22.76 0.01 9.16
N ASP A 435 22.88 0.08 10.49
CA ASP A 435 22.01 -0.66 11.41
C ASP A 435 20.84 0.21 11.87
N LEU A 436 19.63 -0.11 11.41
CA LEU A 436 18.39 0.60 11.73
C LEU A 436 17.81 0.26 13.10
N ASN A 437 18.38 -0.69 13.85
CA ASN A 437 17.97 -0.91 15.24
C ASN A 437 18.58 0.17 16.14
N THR A 438 19.83 0.53 15.87
CA THR A 438 20.61 1.43 16.73
C THR A 438 20.73 2.84 16.16
N TRP A 439 20.67 2.99 14.84
CA TRP A 439 20.86 4.27 14.13
C TRP A 439 22.17 4.99 14.48
N ASN A 440 23.18 4.25 14.96
CA ASN A 440 24.47 4.81 15.38
C ASN A 440 25.67 4.01 14.88
N ARG A 441 25.43 2.95 14.10
CA ARG A 441 26.43 2.05 13.54
C ARG A 441 26.22 1.87 12.06
N GLY A 442 27.30 1.98 11.31
CA GLY A 442 27.35 1.61 9.90
C GLY A 442 28.77 1.35 9.47
N TYR A 443 28.91 0.82 8.26
CA TYR A 443 30.17 0.42 7.64
C TYR A 443 30.27 0.98 6.22
N GLY A 444 31.45 1.49 5.84
CA GLY A 444 31.72 2.01 4.50
C GLY A 444 31.13 3.39 4.17
N GLY A 445 30.70 4.15 5.17
CA GLY A 445 30.14 5.50 5.04
C GLY A 445 30.85 6.52 5.92
N LYS A 446 30.29 7.74 5.98
CA LYS A 446 30.80 8.85 6.78
C LYS A 446 29.67 9.55 7.52
N TRP A 447 29.99 10.06 8.71
CA TRP A 447 29.07 10.86 9.50
C TRP A 447 29.14 12.34 9.10
N TYR A 448 27.97 12.96 9.03
CA TYR A 448 27.79 14.38 8.76
C TYR A 448 26.81 14.96 9.77
N PHE A 449 26.91 16.27 9.98
CA PHE A 449 25.81 17.05 10.52
C PHE A 449 25.13 17.82 9.39
N MET A 450 23.81 17.90 9.47
CA MET A 450 22.98 18.75 8.64
C MET A 450 22.10 19.64 9.52
N TYR A 451 21.92 20.89 9.10
CA TYR A 451 21.12 21.86 9.85
C TYR A 451 20.52 22.91 8.92
N ILE A 452 19.49 23.60 9.41
CA ILE A 452 18.86 24.73 8.74
C ILE A 452 19.13 25.98 9.57
N ASP A 453 19.70 27.02 8.95
CA ASP A 453 19.92 28.33 9.56
C ASP A 453 19.12 29.38 8.77
N GLN A 454 18.05 29.89 9.38
CA GLN A 454 17.19 30.94 8.81
C GLN A 454 16.72 30.65 7.37
N GLY A 455 16.21 29.43 7.15
CA GLY A 455 15.70 28.96 5.86
C GLY A 455 16.77 28.57 4.84
N ARG A 456 18.02 28.37 5.26
CA ARG A 456 19.11 27.90 4.40
C ARG A 456 19.67 26.58 4.91
N TYR A 457 19.89 25.65 3.99
CA TYR A 457 20.44 24.33 4.27
C TYR A 457 21.96 24.35 4.32
N PHE A 458 22.54 23.63 5.29
CA PHE A 458 23.96 23.42 5.46
C PHE A 458 24.28 21.98 5.84
N ASN A 459 25.48 21.52 5.48
CA ASN A 459 26.06 20.28 5.97
C ASN A 459 27.57 20.39 6.15
N TYR A 460 28.14 19.56 7.02
CA TYR A 460 29.58 19.38 7.18
C TYR A 460 29.90 17.99 7.75
N LEU A 461 31.14 17.54 7.57
CA LEU A 461 31.62 16.27 8.10
C LEU A 461 31.70 16.32 9.64
N ALA A 462 31.15 15.31 10.31
CA ALA A 462 31.07 15.23 11.77
C ALA A 462 32.37 14.76 12.43
#